data_AF-A0A932SNY1-F1
#
_entry.id   AF-A0A932SNY1-F1
#
_cell.length_a   1.000
_cell.length_b   1.000
_cell.length_c   1.000
_cell.angle_alpha   90.00
_cell.angle_beta   90.00
_cell.angle_gamma   90.00
#
_symmetry.space_group_name_H-M   'P 1'
#
loop_
_entity.id
_entity.type
_entity.pdbx_description
1 polymer ?
#
loop_
_entity_poly.entity_id
_entity_poly.type
_entity_poly.pdbx_seq_one_letter_code
_entity_poly.pdbx_strand_id
1 'polypeptide(L)'
;MSGHHTSDTLRRPPTIALIASLCMFAIGASTGGLLVRYQDALYAAARREIVKRPDVHGFAGAEVIDEARIAEVVEQSNNALRMLHVHGLGVGMLILLVTLAIVNVPIPERFKQGLCVLASLGALYPPGWLVLGWLIPTWGVARLRGPVEWVFFVPFGGATIVAIWGTLACYLLALLRGRRLERP
;
A
#
# COMPACT_ATOMS: atom_id res chain seq x y z
N MET A 1 31.99 36.78 -19.03
CA MET A 1 30.92 35.85 -19.47
C MET A 1 31.40 34.43 -19.28
N SER A 2 30.86 33.72 -18.29
CA SER A 2 30.78 32.25 -18.28
C SER A 2 29.78 31.88 -17.20
N GLY A 3 28.51 31.84 -17.58
CA GLY A 3 27.43 31.36 -16.72
C GLY A 3 27.57 29.85 -16.58
N HIS A 4 27.88 29.39 -15.37
CA HIS A 4 27.68 27.99 -15.00
C HIS A 4 26.17 27.74 -14.97
N HIS A 5 25.60 27.34 -16.10
CA HIS A 5 24.35 26.59 -16.09
C HIS A 5 24.69 25.20 -15.52
N THR A 6 24.69 25.06 -14.20
CA THR A 6 24.40 23.77 -13.60
C THR A 6 22.99 23.43 -14.05
N SER A 7 22.85 22.54 -15.02
CA SER A 7 21.56 21.93 -15.31
C SER A 7 21.07 21.32 -14.00
N ASP A 8 20.06 21.94 -13.38
CA ASP A 8 19.33 21.40 -12.23
C ASP A 8 18.65 20.10 -12.69
N THR A 9 19.43 19.04 -12.69
CA THR A 9 19.01 17.71 -13.12
C THR A 9 18.41 17.02 -11.92
N LEU A 10 17.10 16.77 -11.99
CA LEU A 10 16.38 15.98 -10.99
C LEU A 10 17.08 14.64 -10.79
N ARG A 11 17.44 14.34 -9.54
CA ARG A 11 18.03 13.06 -9.21
C ARG A 11 16.98 11.96 -9.32
N ARG A 12 17.36 10.83 -9.92
CA ARG A 12 16.50 9.64 -9.96
C ARG A 12 16.38 9.00 -8.57
N PRO A 13 15.21 8.44 -8.22
CA PRO A 13 15.07 7.60 -7.03
C PRO A 13 16.00 6.39 -7.05
N PRO A 14 16.31 5.80 -5.89
CA PRO A 14 17.08 4.56 -5.83
C PRO A 14 16.38 3.42 -6.56
N THR A 15 17.15 2.51 -7.16
CA THR A 15 16.62 1.38 -7.95
C THR A 15 15.61 0.55 -7.17
N ILE A 16 15.82 0.34 -5.87
CA ILE A 16 14.88 -0.44 -5.03
C ILE A 16 13.49 0.21 -4.97
N ALA A 17 13.42 1.54 -4.88
CA ALA A 17 12.16 2.28 -4.83
C ALA A 17 11.44 2.22 -6.18
N LEU A 18 12.20 2.30 -7.29
CA LEU A 18 11.65 2.16 -8.64
C LEU A 18 11.07 0.75 -8.86
N ILE A 19 11.80 -0.30 -8.49
CA ILE A 19 11.32 -1.68 -8.60
C ILE A 19 10.07 -1.86 -7.74
N ALA A 20 10.11 -1.45 -6.47
CA ALA A 20 8.97 -1.55 -5.55
C ALA A 20 7.73 -0.84 -6.12
N SER A 21 7.90 0.38 -6.62
CA SER A 21 6.83 1.17 -7.25
C SER A 21 6.25 0.48 -8.48
N LEU A 22 7.10 0.02 -9.40
CA LEU A 22 6.67 -0.65 -10.63
C LEU A 22 5.96 -1.98 -10.34
N CYS A 23 6.44 -2.75 -9.37
CA CYS A 23 5.77 -3.97 -8.91
C CYS A 23 4.36 -3.65 -8.38
N MET A 24 4.22 -2.60 -7.57
CA MET A 24 2.93 -2.19 -7.02
C MET A 24 1.98 -1.69 -8.11
N PHE A 25 2.48 -0.96 -9.11
CA PHE A 25 1.68 -0.58 -10.27
C PHE A 25 1.22 -1.79 -11.08
N ALA A 26 2.12 -2.74 -11.35
CA ALA A 26 1.77 -3.95 -12.08
C ALA A 26 0.69 -4.74 -11.34
N ILE A 27 0.89 -4.99 -10.03
CA ILE A 27 -0.11 -5.71 -9.20
C ILE A 27 -1.43 -4.95 -9.15
N GLY A 28 -1.40 -3.64 -8.90
CA GLY A 28 -2.59 -2.80 -8.83
C GLY A 28 -3.37 -2.82 -10.15
N ALA A 29 -2.70 -2.54 -11.27
CA ALA A 29 -3.32 -2.52 -12.59
C ALA A 29 -3.87 -3.89 -13.01
N SER A 30 -3.09 -4.97 -12.81
CA SER A 30 -3.54 -6.33 -13.10
C SER A 30 -4.73 -6.74 -12.26
N THR A 31 -4.75 -6.38 -10.96
CA THR A 31 -5.89 -6.65 -10.08
C THR A 31 -7.13 -5.89 -10.54
N GLY A 32 -6.99 -4.63 -10.97
CA GLY A 32 -8.08 -3.85 -11.55
C GLY A 32 -8.66 -4.50 -12.81
N GLY A 33 -7.80 -4.92 -13.73
CA GLY A 33 -8.22 -5.65 -14.94
C GLY A 33 -8.91 -6.99 -14.63
N LEU A 34 -8.40 -7.73 -13.63
CA LEU A 34 -9.02 -8.97 -13.15
C LEU A 34 -10.42 -8.70 -12.59
N LEU A 35 -10.57 -7.69 -11.74
CA LEU A 35 -11.84 -7.32 -11.12
C LEU A 35 -12.87 -6.93 -12.18
N VAL A 36 -12.50 -6.10 -13.16
CA VAL A 36 -13.42 -5.71 -14.24
C VAL A 36 -13.91 -6.90 -15.06
N ARG A 37 -13.04 -7.87 -15.34
CA ARG A 37 -13.38 -9.01 -16.21
C ARG A 37 -14.07 -10.16 -15.47
N TYR A 38 -13.76 -10.38 -14.20
CA TYR A 38 -14.11 -11.61 -13.48
C TYR A 38 -14.89 -11.36 -12.18
N GLN A 39 -15.47 -10.17 -11.99
CA GLN A 39 -16.18 -9.82 -10.75
C GLN A 39 -17.20 -10.91 -10.34
N ASP A 40 -18.14 -11.26 -11.20
CA ASP A 40 -19.18 -12.24 -10.86
C ASP A 40 -18.60 -13.62 -10.52
N ALA A 41 -17.54 -14.03 -11.22
CA ALA A 41 -16.86 -15.29 -10.95
C ALA A 41 -16.15 -15.29 -9.58
N LEU A 42 -15.56 -14.16 -9.17
CA LEU A 42 -14.94 -13.98 -7.86
C LEU A 42 -15.97 -14.00 -6.74
N TYR A 43 -17.12 -13.32 -6.91
CA TYR A 43 -18.23 -13.38 -5.97
C TYR A 43 -18.77 -14.81 -5.82
N ALA A 44 -19.02 -15.48 -6.95
CA ALA A 44 -19.50 -16.86 -6.94
C ALA A 44 -18.48 -17.81 -6.30
N ALA A 45 -17.18 -17.63 -6.55
CA ALA A 45 -16.11 -18.43 -5.95
C ALA A 45 -16.04 -18.24 -4.43
N ALA A 46 -16.07 -17.00 -3.95
CA ALA A 46 -16.08 -16.72 -2.52
C ALA A 46 -17.32 -17.33 -1.84
N ARG A 47 -18.51 -17.13 -2.41
CA ARG A 47 -19.77 -17.67 -1.88
C ARG A 47 -19.73 -19.19 -1.76
N ARG A 48 -19.23 -19.89 -2.79
CA ARG A 48 -19.10 -21.36 -2.77
C ARG A 48 -18.27 -21.87 -1.61
N GLU A 49 -17.22 -21.15 -1.22
CA GLU A 49 -16.38 -21.57 -0.09
C GLU A 49 -16.95 -21.16 1.27
N ILE A 50 -17.63 -20.02 1.33
CA ILE A 50 -18.25 -19.51 2.56
C ILE A 50 -19.40 -20.41 3.03
N VAL A 51 -20.30 -20.79 2.13
CA VAL A 51 -21.48 -21.63 2.47
C VAL A 51 -21.07 -23.01 3.00
N LYS A 52 -19.91 -23.53 2.57
CA LYS A 52 -19.39 -24.83 3.05
C LYS A 52 -18.87 -24.79 4.49
N ARG A 53 -18.70 -23.61 5.10
CA ARG A 53 -17.98 -23.43 6.38
C ARG A 53 -18.74 -22.51 7.35
N PRO A 54 -19.98 -22.86 7.72
CA PRO A 54 -20.79 -22.02 8.60
C PRO A 54 -20.14 -21.81 9.98
N ASP A 55 -19.40 -22.78 10.49
CA ASP A 55 -18.68 -22.75 11.76
C ASP A 55 -17.60 -21.66 11.81
N VAL A 56 -16.84 -21.50 10.72
CA VAL A 56 -15.77 -20.49 10.61
C VAL A 56 -16.35 -19.07 10.66
N HIS A 57 -17.55 -18.89 10.13
CA HIS A 57 -18.22 -17.59 10.00
C HIS A 57 -19.27 -17.35 11.10
N GLY A 58 -19.46 -18.30 12.01
CA GLY A 58 -20.44 -18.24 13.10
C GLY A 58 -21.89 -18.18 12.61
N PHE A 59 -22.19 -18.85 11.49
CA PHE A 59 -23.52 -18.94 10.89
C PHE A 59 -24.38 -19.98 11.60
N ALA A 60 -25.72 -19.83 11.50
CA ALA A 60 -26.67 -20.79 12.06
C ALA A 60 -26.65 -22.13 11.28
N GLY A 61 -26.14 -22.12 10.04
CA GLY A 61 -25.96 -23.31 9.20
C GLY A 61 -27.10 -23.55 8.21
N ALA A 62 -28.15 -22.71 8.26
CA ALA A 62 -29.24 -22.71 7.28
C ALA A 62 -29.07 -21.51 6.35
N GLU A 63 -28.78 -21.77 5.08
CA GLU A 63 -28.40 -20.75 4.09
C GLU A 63 -29.45 -19.64 3.94
N VAL A 64 -30.74 -19.97 4.00
CA VAL A 64 -31.85 -19.01 3.92
C VAL A 64 -31.88 -18.07 5.14
N ILE A 65 -31.45 -18.56 6.31
CA ILE A 65 -31.38 -17.75 7.54
C ILE A 65 -30.13 -16.87 7.50
N ASP A 66 -29.02 -17.39 6.98
CA ASP A 66 -27.73 -16.72 6.98
C ASP A 66 -27.45 -15.87 5.72
N GLU A 67 -28.41 -15.74 4.79
CA GLU A 67 -28.22 -15.15 3.45
C GLU A 67 -27.55 -13.76 3.50
N ALA A 68 -28.05 -12.87 4.35
CA ALA A 68 -27.50 -11.53 4.50
C ALA A 68 -26.05 -11.54 5.02
N ARG A 69 -25.73 -12.44 5.97
CA ARG A 69 -24.38 -12.58 6.53
C ARG A 69 -23.42 -13.21 5.53
N ILE A 70 -23.88 -14.19 4.76
CA ILE A 70 -23.11 -14.77 3.66
C ILE A 70 -22.75 -13.69 2.65
N ALA A 71 -23.73 -12.87 2.23
CA ALA A 71 -23.51 -11.78 1.30
C ALA A 71 -22.48 -10.76 1.84
N GLU A 72 -22.56 -10.42 3.12
CA GLU A 72 -21.60 -9.53 3.77
C GLU A 72 -20.16 -10.10 3.73
N VAL A 73 -19.97 -11.37 4.07
CA VAL A 73 -18.63 -11.99 4.07
C VAL A 73 -18.08 -12.11 2.65
N VAL A 74 -18.93 -12.44 1.67
CA VAL A 74 -18.56 -12.43 0.24
C VAL A 74 -18.10 -11.03 -0.17
N GLU A 75 -18.84 -10.00 0.23
CA GLU A 75 -18.52 -8.60 -0.04
C GLU A 75 -17.20 -8.19 0.61
N GLN A 76 -16.94 -8.56 1.86
CA GLN A 76 -15.68 -8.27 2.56
C GLN A 76 -14.48 -8.90 1.84
N SER A 77 -14.61 -10.14 1.37
CA SER A 77 -13.56 -10.83 0.59
C SER A 77 -13.28 -10.10 -0.73
N ASN A 78 -14.32 -9.74 -1.49
CA ASN A 78 -14.16 -9.04 -2.76
C ASN A 78 -13.68 -7.59 -2.59
N ASN A 79 -14.10 -6.95 -1.50
CA ASN A 79 -13.64 -5.61 -1.16
C ASN A 79 -12.15 -5.58 -0.84
N ALA A 80 -11.61 -6.63 -0.22
CA ALA A 80 -10.17 -6.74 -0.02
C ALA A 80 -9.42 -6.78 -1.36
N LEU A 81 -9.93 -7.47 -2.39
CA LEU A 81 -9.32 -7.44 -3.73
C LEU A 81 -9.41 -6.03 -4.38
N ARG A 82 -10.51 -5.31 -4.19
CA ARG A 82 -10.61 -3.90 -4.62
C ARG A 82 -9.60 -3.01 -3.89
N MET A 83 -9.41 -3.24 -2.59
CA MET A 83 -8.39 -2.53 -1.82
C MET A 83 -6.97 -2.85 -2.29
N LEU A 84 -6.67 -4.09 -2.70
CA LEU A 84 -5.40 -4.44 -3.34
C LEU A 84 -5.18 -3.64 -4.62
N HIS A 85 -6.20 -3.51 -5.48
CA HIS A 85 -6.12 -2.68 -6.69
C HIS A 85 -5.80 -1.22 -6.36
N VAL A 86 -6.62 -0.58 -5.51
CA VAL A 86 -6.50 0.84 -5.19
C VAL A 86 -5.20 1.14 -4.44
N HIS A 87 -4.86 0.35 -3.42
CA HIS A 87 -3.64 0.55 -2.66
C HIS A 87 -2.39 0.13 -3.42
N GLY A 88 -2.44 -0.86 -4.31
CA GLY A 88 -1.33 -1.18 -5.20
C GLY A 88 -0.95 0.03 -6.06
N LEU A 89 -1.92 0.66 -6.72
CA LEU A 89 -1.66 1.87 -7.50
C LEU A 89 -1.25 3.06 -6.62
N GLY A 90 -1.99 3.31 -5.53
CA GLY A 90 -1.74 4.43 -4.64
C GLY A 90 -0.37 4.37 -3.96
N VAL A 91 0.00 3.22 -3.41
CA VAL A 91 1.30 3.01 -2.76
C VAL A 91 2.43 3.03 -3.79
N GLY A 92 2.25 2.43 -4.97
CA GLY A 92 3.23 2.52 -6.06
C GLY A 92 3.58 3.97 -6.40
N MET A 93 2.55 4.82 -6.56
CA MET A 93 2.72 6.26 -6.79
C MET A 93 3.38 6.97 -5.62
N LEU A 94 2.95 6.66 -4.39
CA LEU A 94 3.49 7.28 -3.17
C LEU A 94 4.99 7.00 -3.02
N ILE A 95 5.43 5.74 -3.22
CA ILE A 95 6.84 5.37 -3.17
C ILE A 95 7.65 6.20 -4.17
N LEU A 96 7.18 6.30 -5.41
CA LEU A 96 7.89 7.02 -6.47
C LEU A 96 8.04 8.51 -6.13
N LEU A 97 6.94 9.18 -5.77
CA LEU A 97 6.92 10.61 -5.51
C LEU A 97 7.70 10.98 -4.25
N VAL A 98 7.53 10.21 -3.16
CA VAL A 98 8.21 10.47 -1.89
C VAL A 98 9.70 10.23 -2.02
N THR A 99 10.14 9.14 -2.66
CA THR A 99 11.57 8.88 -2.87
C THR A 99 12.22 9.88 -3.81
N LEU A 100 11.49 10.36 -4.84
CA LEU A 100 11.95 11.47 -5.67
C LEU A 100 12.14 12.75 -4.85
N ALA A 101 11.21 13.07 -3.95
CA ALA A 101 11.37 14.20 -3.04
C ALA A 101 12.59 14.01 -2.12
N ILE A 102 12.72 12.85 -1.47
CA ILE A 102 13.83 12.53 -0.54
C ILE A 102 15.20 12.75 -1.19
N VAL A 103 15.43 12.22 -2.40
CA VAL A 103 16.75 12.29 -3.03
C VAL A 103 17.16 13.71 -3.42
N ASN A 104 16.18 14.61 -3.59
CA ASN A 104 16.38 16.01 -3.98
C ASN A 104 16.40 16.98 -2.78
N VAL A 105 16.19 16.52 -1.53
CA VAL A 105 16.37 17.35 -0.32
C VAL A 105 17.87 17.53 0.01
N PRO A 106 18.32 18.70 0.50
CA PRO A 106 19.70 18.92 0.92
C PRO A 106 20.02 18.32 2.31
N ILE A 107 19.89 17.00 2.45
CA ILE A 107 20.23 16.23 3.66
C ILE A 107 21.34 15.20 3.40
N PRO A 108 22.01 14.67 4.45
CA PRO A 108 23.08 13.68 4.27
C PRO A 108 22.57 12.41 3.57
N GLU A 109 23.41 11.81 2.71
CA GLU A 109 23.02 10.66 1.87
C GLU A 109 22.53 9.46 2.68
N ARG A 110 23.14 9.19 3.84
CA ARG A 110 22.69 8.12 4.76
C ARG A 110 21.23 8.27 5.20
N PHE A 111 20.77 9.50 5.41
CA PHE A 111 19.37 9.77 5.79
C PHE A 111 18.44 9.58 4.60
N LYS A 112 18.87 9.99 3.40
CA LYS A 112 18.12 9.74 2.16
C LYS A 112 17.91 8.25 1.94
N GLN A 113 18.97 7.47 2.08
CA GLN A 113 18.92 6.02 1.94
C GLN A 113 17.94 5.39 2.94
N GLY A 114 18.04 5.75 4.22
CA GLY A 114 17.12 5.27 5.26
C GLY A 114 15.65 5.60 4.96
N LEU A 115 15.35 6.85 4.59
CA LEU A 115 14.00 7.28 4.24
C LEU A 115 13.48 6.60 2.97
N CYS A 116 14.33 6.42 1.95
CA CYS A 116 13.96 5.70 0.73
C CYS A 116 13.67 4.23 1.00
N VAL A 117 14.43 3.57 1.88
CA VAL A 117 14.15 2.19 2.32
C VAL A 117 12.82 2.14 3.06
N LEU A 118 12.58 3.01 4.03
CA LEU A 118 11.31 3.09 4.77
C LEU A 118 10.11 3.31 3.83
N ALA A 119 10.23 4.21 2.86
CA ALA A 119 9.19 4.41 1.86
C ALA A 119 8.98 3.15 1.01
N SER A 120 10.06 2.52 0.54
CA SER A 120 9.99 1.33 -0.32
C SER A 120 9.38 0.11 0.39
N LEU A 121 9.55 -0.01 1.72
CA LEU A 121 8.89 -1.04 2.53
C LEU A 121 7.37 -0.96 2.45
N GLY A 122 6.80 0.20 2.10
CA GLY A 122 5.38 0.36 1.82
C GLY A 122 4.84 -0.62 0.77
N ALA A 123 5.67 -1.11 -0.15
CA ALA A 123 5.25 -2.13 -1.13
C ALA A 123 4.82 -3.47 -0.51
N LEU A 124 5.17 -3.71 0.76
CA LEU A 124 4.71 -4.88 1.51
C LEU A 124 3.34 -4.65 2.19
N TYR A 125 2.78 -3.44 2.15
CA TYR A 125 1.43 -3.16 2.66
C TYR A 125 0.32 -3.80 1.80
N PRO A 126 0.27 -3.58 0.45
CA PRO A 126 -0.82 -4.10 -0.36
C PRO A 126 -1.01 -5.63 -0.34
N PRO A 127 0.03 -6.48 -0.27
CA PRO A 127 -0.13 -7.93 -0.12
C PRO A 127 -1.06 -8.39 1.02
N GLY A 128 -1.19 -7.63 2.11
CA GLY A 128 -2.15 -7.95 3.17
C GLY A 128 -3.60 -8.00 2.68
N TRP A 129 -3.96 -7.15 1.70
CA TRP A 129 -5.28 -7.17 1.06
C TRP A 129 -5.50 -8.41 0.19
N LEU A 130 -4.45 -8.92 -0.47
CA LEU A 130 -4.52 -10.19 -1.19
C LEU A 130 -4.78 -11.34 -0.23
N VAL A 131 -4.07 -11.38 0.89
CA VAL A 131 -4.25 -12.40 1.94
C VAL A 131 -5.69 -12.40 2.44
N LEU A 132 -6.25 -11.22 2.75
CA LEU A 132 -7.65 -11.11 3.16
C LEU A 132 -8.60 -11.56 2.04
N GLY A 133 -8.43 -11.05 0.83
CA GLY A 133 -9.30 -11.39 -0.29
C GLY A 133 -9.31 -12.87 -0.65
N TRP A 134 -8.22 -13.58 -0.37
CA TRP A 134 -8.08 -15.01 -0.64
C TRP A 134 -8.50 -15.91 0.52
N LEU A 135 -8.18 -15.52 1.76
CA LEU A 135 -8.38 -16.39 2.92
C LEU A 135 -9.68 -16.12 3.67
N ILE A 136 -10.30 -14.95 3.54
CA ILE A 136 -11.59 -14.66 4.20
C ILE A 136 -12.61 -15.78 3.96
N PRO A 137 -12.82 -16.28 2.72
CA PRO A 137 -13.83 -17.31 2.47
C PRO A 137 -13.63 -18.60 3.26
N THR A 138 -12.39 -18.93 3.62
CA THR A 138 -12.03 -20.20 4.26
C THR A 138 -11.73 -20.08 5.75
N TRP A 139 -11.18 -18.94 6.20
CA TRP A 139 -10.69 -18.75 7.57
C TRP A 139 -11.48 -17.70 8.36
N GLY A 140 -12.35 -16.94 7.68
CA GLY A 140 -13.18 -15.91 8.29
C GLY A 140 -12.40 -14.63 8.64
N VAL A 141 -13.13 -13.52 8.73
CA VAL A 141 -12.52 -12.20 9.00
C VAL A 141 -11.93 -12.12 10.41
N ALA A 142 -12.63 -12.68 11.40
CA ALA A 142 -12.23 -12.58 12.80
C ALA A 142 -10.82 -13.15 13.05
N ARG A 143 -10.50 -14.28 12.39
CA ARG A 143 -9.20 -14.94 12.51
C ARG A 143 -8.09 -14.18 11.79
N LEU A 144 -8.40 -13.55 10.65
CA LEU A 144 -7.40 -12.96 9.77
C LEU A 144 -7.05 -11.51 10.09
N ARG A 145 -8.01 -10.72 10.60
CA ARG A 145 -7.84 -9.28 10.77
C ARG A 145 -6.59 -8.93 11.58
N GLY A 146 -6.48 -9.45 12.81
CA GLY A 146 -5.36 -9.16 13.70
C GLY A 146 -4.00 -9.54 13.11
N PRO A 147 -3.80 -10.79 12.65
CA PRO A 147 -2.54 -11.20 12.04
C PRO A 147 -2.16 -10.38 10.81
N VAL A 148 -3.10 -10.12 9.90
CA VAL A 148 -2.80 -9.33 8.68
C VAL A 148 -2.46 -7.89 9.05
N GLU A 149 -3.16 -7.31 10.00
CA GLU A 149 -2.91 -5.95 10.48
C GLU A 149 -1.49 -5.80 11.03
N TRP A 150 -1.06 -6.72 11.90
CA TRP A 150 0.26 -6.65 12.53
C TRP A 150 1.41 -7.10 11.65
N VAL A 151 1.17 -8.02 10.70
CA VAL A 151 2.21 -8.51 9.79
C VAL A 151 2.40 -7.58 8.59
N PHE A 152 1.32 -7.02 8.04
CA PHE A 152 1.37 -6.23 6.82
C PHE A 152 1.05 -4.76 7.04
N PHE A 153 -0.10 -4.44 7.64
CA PHE A 153 -0.61 -3.07 7.57
C PHE A 153 0.13 -2.09 8.46
N VAL A 154 0.24 -2.40 9.76
CA VAL A 154 0.89 -1.54 10.75
C VAL A 154 2.36 -1.31 10.45
N PRO A 155 3.21 -2.34 10.25
CA PRO A 155 4.65 -2.11 10.08
C PRO A 155 4.97 -1.37 8.79
N PHE A 156 4.37 -1.76 7.66
CA PHE A 156 4.72 -1.22 6.35
C PHE A 156 3.99 0.08 6.02
N GLY A 157 2.72 0.19 6.44
CA GLY A 157 2.00 1.47 6.42
C GLY A 157 2.68 2.48 7.35
N GLY A 158 3.04 2.07 8.57
CA GLY A 158 3.77 2.89 9.53
C GLY A 158 5.13 3.35 8.99
N ALA A 159 5.93 2.45 8.40
CA ALA A 159 7.22 2.81 7.79
C ALA A 159 7.07 3.89 6.70
N THR A 160 6.03 3.76 5.86
CA THR A 160 5.72 4.74 4.81
C THR A 160 5.34 6.10 5.42
N ILE A 161 4.48 6.10 6.44
CA ILE A 161 4.07 7.31 7.16
C ILE A 161 5.29 8.01 7.79
N VAL A 162 6.18 7.25 8.45
CA VAL A 162 7.42 7.76 9.04
C VAL A 162 8.33 8.35 7.97
N ALA A 163 8.46 7.71 6.80
CA ALA A 163 9.24 8.25 5.69
C ALA A 163 8.69 9.60 5.20
N ILE A 164 7.37 9.73 5.06
CA ILE A 164 6.71 10.96 4.62
C ILE A 164 6.92 12.08 5.64
N TRP A 165 6.63 11.84 6.91
CA TRP A 165 6.82 12.82 7.98
C TRP A 165 8.29 13.20 8.15
N GLY A 166 9.21 12.24 8.06
CA GLY A 166 10.64 12.48 8.11
C GLY A 166 11.11 13.37 6.95
N THR A 167 10.60 13.12 5.74
CA THR A 167 10.89 13.94 4.56
C THR A 167 10.37 15.36 4.71
N LEU A 168 9.12 15.51 5.18
CA LEU A 168 8.51 16.82 5.46
C LEU A 168 9.32 17.59 6.50
N ALA A 169 9.69 16.96 7.61
CA ALA A 169 10.50 17.58 8.66
C ALA A 169 11.86 18.04 8.10
N CYS A 170 12.50 17.24 7.25
CA CYS A 170 13.75 17.63 6.59
C CYS A 170 13.59 18.86 5.70
N TYR A 171 12.51 18.94 4.91
CA TYR A 171 12.19 20.13 4.10
C TYR A 171 11.98 21.37 4.97
N LEU A 172 11.19 21.26 6.03
CA LEU A 172 10.92 22.38 6.94
C LEU A 172 12.21 22.87 7.61
N LEU A 173 13.06 21.95 8.07
CA LEU A 173 14.36 22.30 8.66
C LEU A 173 15.31 22.95 7.64
N ALA A 174 15.34 22.45 6.41
CA ALA A 174 16.14 23.05 5.33
C ALA A 174 15.68 24.49 5.04
N LEU A 175 14.37 24.73 4.97
CA LEU A 175 13.80 26.07 4.79
C LEU A 175 14.15 27.00 5.96
N LEU A 176 14.05 26.52 7.20
CA LEU A 176 14.39 27.31 8.39
C LEU A 176 15.88 27.65 8.47
N ARG A 177 16.77 26.77 7.97
CA ARG A 177 18.21 27.02 7.89
C ARG A 177 18.58 27.93 6.72
N GLY A 178 17.94 27.77 5.56
CA GLY A 178 18.10 28.68 4.41
C GLY A 178 17.65 30.10 4.74
N ARG A 179 16.50 30.27 5.40
CA ARG A 179 16.02 31.58 5.89
C ARG A 179 16.87 32.21 6.99
N ARG A 180 17.80 31.46 7.61
CA ARG A 180 18.76 32.02 8.59
C ARG A 180 19.97 32.69 7.93
N LEU A 181 20.23 32.44 6.65
CA LEU A 181 21.31 33.09 5.89
C LEU A 181 20.85 34.35 5.14
N GLU A 182 19.54 34.59 5.06
CA GLU A 182 18.93 35.77 4.42
C GLU A 182 18.46 36.82 5.43
N ARG A 183 18.93 36.79 6.69
CA ARG A 183 18.70 37.90 7.62
C ARG A 183 19.83 38.92 7.50
N PRO A 184 19.52 40.21 7.25
CA PRO A 184 20.50 41.27 7.08
C PRO A 184 21.37 41.49 8.33
#